data_AF-A0A4Y7TRR8-F1
#
_entry.id   AF-A0A4Y7TRR8-F1
#
_cell.length_a   1.000
_cell.length_b   1.000
_cell.length_c   1.000
_cell.angle_alpha   90.00
_cell.angle_beta   90.00
_cell.angle_gamma   90.00
#
_symmetry.space_group_name_H-M   'P 1'
#
loop_
_entity.id
_entity.type
_entity.pdbx_description
1 polymer ?
#
loop_
_entity_poly.entity_id
_entity_poly.type
_entity_poly.pdbx_seq_one_letter_code
_entity_poly.pdbx_strand_id
1 'polypeptide(L)'
;MDLVFLNKSPAHTSLVTPMGNVYYNISTEQTPADPSLVTRIQATRRLLPLEPVSRREFKRLPKSKDDVAKISWKDGASSPAYLHCKALEEEVVPAEKFMKKRHALKLPSKRMFGNQKEQSFVGNDDVKYRWKMMPYGCILTRASDNSEIARCVRRRVEEGVFSDRKPRITLHLNQPKELTLDLSLLLTTFLWMDHPRLQKQLSMVGDQGPRPPERPRCSSETERSL
;
A
#
# COMPACT_ATOMS: atom_id res chain seq x y z
N MET A 1 -0.34 -16.26 8.05
CA MET A 1 -1.39 -16.11 7.03
C MET A 1 -0.87 -15.25 5.90
N ASP A 2 -1.12 -15.65 4.65
CA ASP A 2 -0.73 -14.88 3.46
C ASP A 2 -1.87 -14.05 2.90
N LEU A 3 -1.54 -12.83 2.52
CA LEU A 3 -2.38 -11.95 1.74
C LEU A 3 -1.60 -11.53 0.49
N VAL A 4 -2.14 -11.86 -0.67
CA VAL A 4 -1.51 -11.72 -1.98
C VAL A 4 -2.06 -10.49 -2.67
N PHE A 5 -1.18 -9.62 -3.16
CA PHE A 5 -1.56 -8.52 -4.04
C PHE A 5 -1.67 -9.08 -5.47
N LEU A 6 -2.86 -8.98 -6.08
CA LEU A 6 -3.12 -9.51 -7.42
C LEU A 6 -2.29 -8.83 -8.51
N ASN A 7 -2.04 -7.52 -8.36
CA ASN A 7 -1.25 -6.74 -9.32
C ASN A 7 0.13 -6.39 -8.75
N LYS A 8 1.06 -6.07 -9.66
CA LYS A 8 2.42 -5.63 -9.30
C LYS A 8 2.44 -4.25 -8.62
N SER A 9 1.37 -3.48 -8.78
CA SER A 9 1.21 -2.18 -8.14
C SER A 9 0.29 -2.33 -6.93
N PRO A 10 0.82 -2.23 -5.70
CA PRO A 10 -0.01 -2.27 -4.48
C PRO A 10 -1.05 -1.13 -4.40
N ALA A 11 -0.86 -0.05 -5.17
CA ALA A 11 -1.79 1.08 -5.24
C ALA A 11 -3.07 0.80 -6.06
N HIS A 12 -3.07 -0.25 -6.89
CA HIS A 12 -4.14 -0.60 -7.82
C HIS A 12 -4.35 -2.10 -7.85
N THR A 13 -4.89 -2.66 -6.78
CA THR A 13 -5.00 -4.12 -6.64
C THR A 13 -6.02 -4.52 -5.60
N SER A 14 -6.54 -5.72 -5.75
CA SER A 14 -7.19 -6.43 -4.65
C SER A 14 -6.15 -7.16 -3.82
N LEU A 15 -6.40 -7.20 -2.52
CA LEU A 15 -5.68 -8.03 -1.57
C LEU A 15 -6.51 -9.28 -1.28
N VAL A 16 -5.92 -10.44 -1.56
CA VAL A 16 -6.65 -11.72 -1.53
C VAL A 16 -5.89 -12.78 -0.74
N THR A 17 -6.60 -13.76 -0.19
CA THR A 17 -5.94 -14.97 0.36
C THR A 17 -5.43 -15.87 -0.75
N PRO A 18 -4.51 -16.81 -0.47
CA PRO A 18 -4.14 -17.88 -1.38
C PRO A 18 -5.32 -18.68 -1.93
N MET A 19 -6.45 -18.72 -1.21
CA MET A 19 -7.69 -19.39 -1.63
C MET A 19 -8.58 -18.52 -2.54
N GLY A 20 -8.15 -17.31 -2.89
CA GLY A 20 -8.89 -16.40 -3.77
C GLY A 20 -9.96 -15.55 -3.09
N ASN A 21 -10.07 -15.58 -1.76
CA ASN A 21 -10.99 -14.68 -1.05
C ASN A 21 -10.44 -13.26 -1.02
N VAL A 22 -11.24 -12.30 -1.52
CA VAL A 22 -10.90 -10.87 -1.53
C VAL A 22 -11.22 -10.23 -0.18
N TYR A 23 -10.23 -9.58 0.43
CA TYR A 23 -10.38 -8.84 1.70
C TYR A 23 -10.51 -7.35 1.45
N TYR A 24 -9.61 -6.78 0.64
CA TYR A 24 -9.58 -5.35 0.36
C TYR A 24 -9.44 -5.09 -1.14
N ASN A 25 -10.04 -4.01 -1.59
CA ASN A 25 -9.71 -3.38 -2.86
C ASN A 25 -8.96 -2.09 -2.58
N ILE A 26 -7.83 -1.92 -3.25
CA ILE A 26 -6.99 -0.74 -3.18
C ILE A 26 -7.00 -0.09 -4.56
N SER A 27 -7.50 1.13 -4.65
CA SER A 27 -7.46 1.94 -5.88
C SER A 27 -6.78 3.27 -5.58
N THR A 28 -6.05 3.84 -6.55
CA THR A 28 -5.40 5.14 -6.39
C THR A 28 -5.77 6.04 -7.54
N GLU A 29 -6.73 6.93 -7.33
CA GLU A 29 -7.29 7.77 -8.38
C GLU A 29 -6.75 9.19 -8.28
N GLN A 30 -6.56 9.84 -9.43
CA GLN A 30 -6.29 11.27 -9.46
C GLN A 30 -7.61 12.02 -9.28
N THR A 31 -7.60 13.04 -8.42
CA THR A 31 -8.80 13.84 -8.20
C THR A 31 -9.02 14.75 -9.41
N PRO A 32 -10.22 14.85 -9.99
CA PRO A 32 -10.44 15.69 -11.18
C PRO A 32 -10.16 17.18 -10.94
N ALA A 33 -10.32 17.65 -9.71
CA ALA A 33 -10.19 19.06 -9.32
C ALA A 33 -8.77 19.45 -8.84
N ASP A 34 -7.90 18.48 -8.56
CA ASP A 34 -6.60 18.71 -7.93
C ASP A 34 -5.62 17.62 -8.42
N PRO A 35 -4.37 17.94 -8.82
CA PRO A 35 -3.37 16.93 -9.20
C PRO A 35 -3.08 15.88 -8.11
N SER A 36 -3.59 16.07 -6.89
CA SER A 36 -3.53 15.11 -5.79
C SER A 36 -4.09 13.72 -6.14
N LEU A 37 -3.34 12.70 -5.73
CA LEU A 37 -3.74 11.30 -5.82
C LEU A 37 -4.43 10.88 -4.52
N VAL A 38 -5.47 10.07 -4.61
CA VAL A 38 -6.16 9.51 -3.44
C VAL A 38 -6.15 7.99 -3.53
N THR A 39 -5.43 7.34 -2.63
CA THR A 39 -5.52 5.90 -2.43
C THR A 39 -6.70 5.57 -1.52
N ARG A 40 -7.65 4.79 -2.01
CA ARG A 40 -8.79 4.29 -1.23
C ARG A 40 -8.57 2.81 -0.92
N ILE A 41 -8.80 2.46 0.34
CA ILE A 41 -8.83 1.09 0.81
C ILE A 41 -10.28 0.77 1.15
N GLN A 42 -10.87 -0.14 0.40
CA GLN A 42 -12.24 -0.57 0.55
C GLN A 42 -12.25 -2.00 1.08
N ALA A 43 -12.87 -2.20 2.25
CA ALA A 43 -13.10 -3.56 2.73
C ALA A 43 -14.18 -4.21 1.86
N THR A 44 -13.86 -5.36 1.28
CA THR A 44 -14.82 -6.13 0.50
C THR A 44 -15.61 -7.00 1.45
N ARG A 45 -16.63 -6.44 2.12
CA ARG A 45 -17.77 -7.11 2.77
C ARG A 45 -17.48 -8.55 3.22
N ARG A 46 -16.47 -8.72 4.08
CA ARG A 46 -15.99 -9.97 4.72
C ARG A 46 -14.83 -9.57 5.64
N LEU A 47 -15.13 -8.86 6.73
CA LEU A 47 -14.25 -8.97 7.91
C LEU A 47 -14.48 -10.38 8.43
N LEU A 48 -13.79 -11.35 7.83
CA LEU A 48 -13.71 -12.67 8.41
C LEU A 48 -13.04 -12.47 9.78
N PRO A 49 -13.61 -13.02 10.87
CA PRO A 49 -12.76 -13.42 11.97
C PRO A 49 -11.59 -14.23 11.37
N LEU A 50 -10.42 -14.18 11.98
CA LEU A 50 -9.30 -15.03 11.55
C LEU A 50 -9.61 -16.55 11.70
N GLU A 51 -10.81 -16.86 12.20
CA GLU A 51 -11.44 -18.17 12.31
C GLU A 51 -12.36 -18.46 11.09
N PRO A 52 -12.42 -19.72 10.60
CA PRO A 52 -13.33 -20.13 9.54
C PRO A 52 -14.79 -19.98 10.00
N VAL A 53 -15.59 -19.17 9.30
CA VAL A 53 -17.05 -19.07 9.52
C VAL A 53 -17.82 -19.94 8.53
N SER A 54 -18.97 -20.45 8.95
CA SER A 54 -19.82 -21.28 8.09
C SER A 54 -20.36 -20.48 6.89
N ARG A 55 -20.66 -21.19 5.78
CA ARG A 55 -21.23 -20.58 4.57
C ARG A 55 -22.54 -19.81 4.82
N ARG A 56 -23.27 -20.16 5.89
CA ARG A 56 -24.53 -19.49 6.30
C ARG A 56 -24.25 -18.18 7.05
N GLU A 57 -23.31 -18.17 7.99
CA GLU A 57 -22.89 -16.96 8.71
C GLU A 57 -22.23 -15.95 7.77
N PHE A 58 -21.43 -16.47 6.83
CA PHE A 58 -20.79 -15.69 5.80
C PHE A 58 -21.75 -14.91 4.89
N LYS A 59 -22.92 -15.48 4.58
CA LYS A 59 -23.97 -14.81 3.79
C LYS A 59 -24.72 -13.73 4.60
N ARG A 60 -24.66 -13.79 5.93
CA ARG A 60 -25.32 -12.86 6.85
C ARG A 60 -24.45 -11.66 7.23
N LEU A 61 -23.16 -11.69 6.90
CA LEU A 61 -22.26 -10.57 7.19
C LEU A 61 -22.74 -9.29 6.48
N PRO A 62 -22.72 -8.14 7.18
CA PRO A 62 -23.19 -6.88 6.65
C PRO A 62 -22.37 -6.56 5.42
N LYS A 63 -23.12 -6.41 4.35
CA LYS A 63 -22.59 -5.89 3.14
C LYS A 63 -22.41 -4.36 3.43
N SER A 64 -21.19 -3.84 3.66
CA SER A 64 -20.76 -2.41 3.58
C SER A 64 -19.75 -2.12 2.42
N LYS A 65 -19.94 -1.08 1.59
CA LYS A 65 -19.02 -0.70 0.47
C LYS A 65 -18.13 0.45 0.92
N ASP A 66 -17.91 0.58 2.22
CA ASP A 66 -17.35 1.78 2.78
C ASP A 66 -15.83 1.77 2.65
N ASP A 67 -15.29 2.94 2.32
CA ASP A 67 -13.87 3.19 2.43
C ASP A 67 -13.48 3.03 3.92
N VAL A 68 -12.64 2.04 4.22
CA VAL A 68 -12.12 1.82 5.57
C VAL A 68 -10.92 2.70 5.85
N ALA A 69 -10.17 3.03 4.80
CA ALA A 69 -9.13 4.02 4.86
C ALA A 69 -8.98 4.81 3.55
N LYS A 70 -8.52 6.05 3.66
CA LYS A 70 -8.13 6.91 2.54
C LYS A 70 -6.77 7.53 2.84
N ILE A 71 -5.93 7.58 1.81
CA ILE A 71 -4.65 8.28 1.83
C ILE A 71 -4.67 9.33 0.73
N SER A 72 -4.68 10.61 1.11
CA SER A 72 -4.57 11.71 0.15
C SER A 72 -3.10 12.11 0.01
N TRP A 73 -2.54 11.98 -1.18
CA TRP A 73 -1.17 12.36 -1.53
C TRP A 73 -1.19 13.72 -2.22
N LYS A 74 -0.80 14.78 -1.50
CA LYS A 74 -0.53 16.07 -2.12
C LYS A 74 0.80 15.98 -2.89
N ASP A 75 0.94 16.69 -4.01
CA ASP A 75 2.18 16.90 -4.81
C ASP A 75 3.27 15.81 -4.78
N GLY A 76 2.93 14.53 -4.96
CA GLY A 76 3.92 13.47 -5.06
C GLY A 76 4.57 13.07 -3.71
N ALA A 77 5.84 12.64 -3.73
CA ALA A 77 6.53 11.95 -2.62
C ALA A 77 6.84 12.85 -1.42
N SER A 78 6.75 14.16 -1.60
CA SER A 78 7.35 15.15 -0.70
C SER A 78 6.33 15.86 0.18
N SER A 79 5.03 15.79 -0.14
CA SER A 79 4.00 16.52 0.60
C SER A 79 3.27 15.62 1.60
N PRO A 80 2.71 16.21 2.67
CA PRO A 80 2.04 15.46 3.71
C PRO A 80 0.89 14.64 3.15
N ALA A 81 0.93 13.34 3.39
CA ALA A 81 -0.21 12.47 3.16
C ALA A 81 -1.24 12.65 4.28
N TYR A 82 -2.52 12.54 3.99
CA TYR A 82 -3.58 12.58 5.00
C TYR A 82 -4.23 11.21 5.13
N LEU A 83 -4.37 10.73 6.36
CA LEU A 83 -4.97 9.45 6.69
C LEU A 83 -6.35 9.69 7.26
N HIS A 84 -7.35 9.07 6.63
CA HIS A 84 -8.65 8.85 7.22
C HIS A 84 -8.76 7.34 7.43
N CYS A 85 -8.92 6.86 8.66
CA CYS A 85 -9.09 5.44 8.94
C CYS A 85 -10.14 5.26 10.03
N LYS A 86 -11.15 4.41 9.79
CA LYS A 86 -12.23 4.19 10.76
C LYS A 86 -11.71 3.68 12.12
N ALA A 87 -10.59 2.95 12.12
CA ALA A 87 -9.97 2.42 13.33
C ALA A 87 -9.28 3.49 14.20
N LEU A 88 -9.11 4.72 13.71
CA LEU A 88 -8.44 5.79 14.43
C LEU A 88 -9.40 6.74 15.16
N GLU A 89 -10.72 6.63 14.95
CA GLU A 89 -11.77 7.51 15.47
C GLU A 89 -11.62 9.02 15.13
N GLU A 90 -10.45 9.46 14.65
CA GLU A 90 -10.12 10.79 14.18
C GLU A 90 -10.54 10.97 12.70
N GLU A 91 -11.18 12.09 12.38
CA GLU A 91 -11.78 12.35 11.07
C GLU A 91 -10.72 12.43 9.95
N VAL A 92 -9.65 13.22 10.11
CA VAL A 92 -8.51 13.24 9.17
C VAL A 92 -7.25 13.62 9.94
N VAL A 93 -6.21 12.79 9.84
CA VAL A 93 -4.93 13.05 10.52
C VAL A 93 -3.82 13.17 9.48
N PRO A 94 -2.94 14.18 9.56
CA PRO A 94 -1.71 14.18 8.76
C PRO A 94 -0.93 12.88 9.05
N ALA A 95 -0.59 12.12 8.03
CA ALA A 95 0.13 10.85 8.15
C ALA A 95 1.42 11.03 8.97
N GLU A 96 2.13 12.14 8.76
CA GLU A 96 3.28 12.52 9.57
C GLU A 96 2.93 12.62 11.05
N LYS A 97 1.85 13.33 11.38
CA LYS A 97 1.40 13.46 12.77
C LYS A 97 0.99 12.11 13.32
N PHE A 98 0.31 11.26 12.54
CA PHE A 98 -0.07 9.91 12.94
C PHE A 98 1.15 9.03 13.26
N MET A 99 2.13 8.98 12.36
CA MET A 99 3.37 8.22 12.57
C MET A 99 4.20 8.82 13.73
N LYS A 100 4.19 10.15 13.90
CA LYS A 100 4.95 10.83 14.98
C LYS A 100 4.25 10.86 16.33
N LYS A 101 2.90 10.75 16.41
CA LYS A 101 2.10 11.10 17.60
C LYS A 101 2.48 10.35 18.86
N ARG A 102 3.29 9.28 18.79
CA ARG A 102 3.75 8.53 19.96
C ARG A 102 5.23 8.10 19.94
N HIS A 103 6.11 8.97 19.44
CA HIS A 103 7.56 8.89 19.71
C HIS A 103 8.12 10.12 20.42
N ALA A 104 8.62 9.92 21.64
CA ALA A 104 9.51 10.82 22.37
C ALA A 104 10.95 10.86 21.81
N LEU A 105 11.17 10.44 20.57
CA LEU A 105 12.50 10.48 19.95
C LEU A 105 12.48 11.50 18.82
N LYS A 106 13.25 12.58 19.04
CA LYS A 106 13.50 13.68 18.11
C LYS A 106 14.00 13.14 16.77
N LEU A 107 13.10 12.93 15.81
CA LEU A 107 13.49 12.67 14.43
C LEU A 107 14.00 14.00 13.82
N PRO A 108 15.17 14.01 13.14
CA PRO A 108 15.78 15.22 12.62
C PRO A 108 14.89 15.87 11.56
N SER A 109 14.62 17.18 11.73
CA SER A 109 13.49 17.90 11.12
C SER A 109 13.59 18.17 9.60
N LYS A 110 14.47 17.49 8.85
CA LYS A 110 14.66 17.75 7.41
C LYS A 110 14.49 16.47 6.59
N ARG A 111 13.42 16.45 5.79
CA ARG A 111 13.08 15.47 4.72
C ARG A 111 12.89 14.03 5.20
N MET A 112 11.73 13.72 5.79
CA MET A 112 11.51 12.43 6.46
C MET A 112 10.76 11.36 5.66
N PHE A 113 10.06 11.70 4.58
CA PHE A 113 8.98 10.84 4.11
C PHE A 113 9.38 9.98 2.91
N GLY A 114 9.15 8.68 3.01
CA GLY A 114 9.48 7.69 1.99
C GLY A 114 10.94 7.22 1.95
N ASN A 115 11.91 8.09 2.23
CA ASN A 115 13.33 7.73 2.17
C ASN A 115 13.93 7.21 3.48
N GLN A 116 13.18 7.27 4.59
CA GLN A 116 13.64 6.72 5.86
C GLN A 116 13.50 5.20 5.87
N LYS A 117 14.59 4.53 6.26
CA LYS A 117 14.65 3.06 6.34
C LYS A 117 13.81 2.48 7.47
N GLU A 118 13.35 3.31 8.41
CA GLU A 118 12.63 2.88 9.59
C GLU A 118 11.60 3.95 9.99
N GLN A 119 10.38 3.51 10.28
CA GLN A 119 9.25 4.34 10.64
C GLN A 119 8.39 3.59 11.63
N SER A 120 7.73 4.31 12.52
CA SER A 120 7.04 3.68 13.64
C SER A 120 5.77 4.43 13.97
N PHE A 121 4.82 3.73 14.57
CA PHE A 121 3.50 4.23 14.86
C PHE A 121 2.90 3.46 16.04
N VAL A 122 1.75 3.90 16.53
CA VAL A 122 0.99 3.18 17.54
C VAL A 122 -0.32 2.70 16.93
N GLY A 123 -0.61 1.42 17.15
CA GLY A 123 -1.81 0.75 16.66
C GLY A 123 -3.08 1.18 17.41
N ASN A 124 -4.21 0.65 16.96
CA ASN A 124 -5.50 0.73 17.64
C ASN A 124 -5.54 -0.02 18.99
N ASP A 125 -4.52 -0.82 19.27
CA ASP A 125 -4.31 -1.59 20.50
C ASP A 125 -3.33 -0.90 21.46
N ASP A 126 -3.01 0.38 21.23
CA ASP A 126 -2.00 1.15 21.95
C ASP A 126 -0.58 0.56 21.92
N VAL A 127 -0.35 -0.49 21.11
CA VAL A 127 0.96 -1.11 20.94
C VAL A 127 1.77 -0.34 19.91
N LYS A 128 3.06 -0.20 20.20
CA LYS A 128 4.02 0.49 19.34
C LYS A 128 4.61 -0.46 18.31
N TYR A 129 4.51 -0.08 17.05
CA TYR A 129 5.00 -0.85 15.91
C TYR A 129 6.06 -0.08 15.12
N ARG A 130 6.89 -0.82 14.38
CA ARG A 130 8.01 -0.30 13.61
C ARG A 130 8.13 -1.02 12.28
N TRP A 131 7.90 -0.27 11.21
CA TRP A 131 8.26 -0.65 9.85
C TRP A 131 9.74 -0.44 9.60
N LYS A 132 10.37 -1.43 8.96
CA LYS A 132 11.73 -1.37 8.45
C LYS A 132 11.73 -1.70 6.95
N MET A 133 12.26 -0.80 6.14
CA MET A 133 12.45 -1.01 4.71
C MET A 133 13.59 -1.98 4.46
N MET A 134 13.34 -2.95 3.58
CA MET A 134 14.29 -3.94 3.12
C MET A 134 14.48 -3.78 1.60
N PRO A 135 15.59 -4.26 1.00
CA PRO A 135 15.84 -4.10 -0.43
C PRO A 135 14.71 -4.59 -1.37
N TYR A 136 13.91 -5.56 -0.92
CA TYR A 136 12.83 -6.17 -1.71
C TYR A 136 11.46 -6.15 -1.00
N GLY A 137 11.28 -5.28 0.00
CA GLY A 137 10.06 -5.27 0.80
C GLY A 137 10.14 -4.42 2.06
N CYS A 138 9.29 -4.73 3.03
CA CYS A 138 9.33 -4.12 4.37
C CYS A 138 8.83 -5.11 5.43
N ILE A 139 9.30 -4.91 6.66
CA ILE A 139 8.97 -5.75 7.80
C ILE A 139 8.39 -4.87 8.90
N LEU A 140 7.26 -5.28 9.46
CA LEU A 140 6.64 -4.70 10.62
C LEU A 140 7.04 -5.51 11.85
N THR A 141 7.59 -4.83 12.84
CA THR A 141 7.97 -5.39 14.13
C THR A 141 7.23 -4.70 15.26
N ARG A 142 6.94 -5.42 16.33
CA ARG A 142 6.51 -4.80 17.59
C ARG A 142 7.72 -4.18 18.26
N ALA A 143 7.60 -2.93 18.71
CA ALA A 143 8.76 -2.16 19.19
C ALA A 143 9.28 -2.61 20.56
N SER A 144 8.47 -3.30 21.37
CA SER A 144 8.83 -3.75 22.72
C SER A 144 9.78 -4.95 22.70
N ASP A 145 9.56 -5.90 21.79
CA ASP A 145 10.25 -7.20 21.74
C ASP A 145 10.93 -7.47 20.39
N ASN A 146 10.77 -6.57 19.41
CA ASN A 146 11.21 -6.73 18.01
C ASN A 146 10.63 -7.97 17.32
N SER A 147 9.53 -8.54 17.85
CA SER A 147 8.85 -9.66 17.21
C SER A 147 8.30 -9.23 15.86
N GLU A 148 8.48 -10.09 14.85
CA GLU A 148 7.96 -9.84 13.50
C GLU A 148 6.45 -10.11 13.46
N ILE A 149 5.71 -9.06 13.16
CA ILE A 149 4.25 -9.07 13.09
C ILE A 149 3.78 -9.34 11.67
N ALA A 150 4.39 -8.62 10.72
CA ALA A 150 4.07 -8.75 9.32
C ALA A 150 5.27 -8.48 8.43
N ARG A 151 5.25 -9.05 7.23
CA ARG A 151 6.28 -8.84 6.21
C ARG A 151 5.62 -8.69 4.86
N CYS A 152 5.92 -7.58 4.18
CA CYS A 152 5.59 -7.42 2.78
C CYS A 152 6.82 -7.70 1.93
N VAL A 153 6.79 -8.74 1.11
CA VAL A 153 7.90 -9.13 0.25
C VAL A 153 7.38 -9.77 -1.04
N ARG A 154 8.20 -9.73 -2.08
CA ARG A 154 7.91 -10.50 -3.29
C ARG A 154 8.35 -11.95 -3.11
N ARG A 155 7.41 -12.91 -3.11
CA ARG A 155 7.70 -14.35 -2.98
C ARG A 155 6.79 -15.22 -3.84
N ARG A 156 7.17 -16.48 -4.03
CA ARG A 156 6.25 -17.49 -4.58
C ARG A 156 5.26 -17.88 -3.47
N VAL A 157 4.00 -17.99 -3.84
CA VAL A 157 2.94 -18.48 -2.96
C VAL A 157 2.77 -19.94 -3.30
N GLU A 158 3.01 -20.84 -2.36
CA GLU A 158 3.00 -22.29 -2.62
C GLU A 158 1.61 -22.89 -2.50
N GLU A 159 0.68 -22.17 -1.87
CA GLU A 159 -0.67 -22.65 -1.57
C GLU A 159 -1.74 -22.05 -2.50
N GLY A 160 -2.81 -22.82 -2.70
CA GLY A 160 -4.05 -22.34 -3.31
C GLY A 160 -3.93 -21.97 -4.80
N VAL A 161 -4.70 -20.98 -5.24
CA VAL A 161 -4.88 -20.61 -6.66
C VAL A 161 -3.66 -19.90 -7.28
N PHE A 162 -2.58 -19.73 -6.53
CA PHE A 162 -1.37 -19.04 -6.96
C PHE A 162 -0.11 -19.91 -6.93
N SER A 163 -0.24 -21.19 -6.59
CA SER A 163 0.85 -22.17 -6.42
C SER A 163 1.74 -22.36 -7.67
N ASP A 164 1.19 -22.13 -8.86
CA ASP A 164 1.84 -22.32 -10.15
C ASP A 164 2.40 -21.04 -10.79
N ARG A 165 2.32 -19.89 -10.09
CA ARG A 165 2.57 -18.58 -10.70
C ARG A 165 3.91 -17.95 -10.33
N LYS A 166 4.27 -16.93 -11.14
CA LYS A 166 5.43 -16.05 -10.90
C LYS A 166 5.37 -15.41 -9.50
N PRO A 167 6.52 -15.06 -8.90
CA PRO A 167 6.57 -14.39 -7.60
C PRO A 167 5.70 -13.13 -7.55
N ARG A 168 4.83 -13.07 -6.54
CA ARG A 168 3.88 -11.98 -6.28
C ARG A 168 4.28 -11.22 -5.02
N ILE A 169 3.78 -9.99 -4.89
CA ILE A 169 3.91 -9.24 -3.63
C ILE A 169 2.92 -9.87 -2.66
N THR A 170 3.42 -10.24 -1.49
CA THR A 170 2.64 -10.88 -0.43
C THR A 170 2.87 -10.13 0.87
N LEU A 171 1.78 -9.82 1.57
CA LEU A 171 1.78 -9.44 2.97
C LEU A 171 1.57 -10.72 3.80
N HIS A 172 2.64 -11.19 4.41
CA HIS A 172 2.62 -12.32 5.33
C HIS A 172 2.40 -11.82 6.76
N LEU A 173 1.45 -12.43 7.47
CA LEU A 173 1.19 -12.20 8.90
C LEU A 173 1.69 -13.42 9.68
N ASN A 174 2.65 -13.24 10.60
CA ASN A 174 3.30 -14.38 11.29
C ASN A 174 2.36 -15.08 12.27
N GLN A 175 1.67 -14.30 13.12
CA GLN A 175 0.75 -14.81 14.15
C GLN A 175 -0.61 -14.14 14.00
N PRO A 176 -1.38 -14.49 12.95
CA PRO A 176 -2.65 -13.81 12.67
C PRO A 176 -3.58 -13.86 13.88
N LYS A 177 -3.72 -15.02 14.55
CA LYS A 177 -4.66 -15.20 15.68
C LYS A 177 -4.35 -14.33 16.90
N GLU A 178 -3.11 -13.87 17.05
CA GLU A 178 -2.66 -13.01 18.14
C GLU A 178 -2.57 -11.53 17.71
N LEU A 179 -2.94 -11.24 16.45
CA LEU A 179 -2.86 -9.90 15.88
C LEU A 179 -4.02 -9.04 16.38
N THR A 180 -3.71 -8.14 17.31
CA THR A 180 -4.61 -7.10 17.82
C THR A 180 -4.63 -5.84 16.95
N LEU A 181 -3.63 -5.68 16.08
CA LEU A 181 -3.53 -4.57 15.14
C LEU A 181 -4.56 -4.72 14.00
N ASP A 182 -5.37 -3.68 13.80
CA ASP A 182 -6.34 -3.61 12.72
C ASP A 182 -5.66 -3.74 11.35
N LEU A 183 -6.19 -4.62 10.52
CA LEU A 183 -5.60 -4.94 9.22
C LEU A 183 -5.70 -3.75 8.23
N SER A 184 -6.74 -2.91 8.35
CA SER A 184 -6.86 -1.69 7.55
C SER A 184 -5.77 -0.69 7.94
N LEU A 185 -5.46 -0.57 9.25
CA LEU A 185 -4.37 0.26 9.74
C LEU A 185 -3.00 -0.26 9.29
N LEU A 186 -2.79 -1.57 9.37
CA LEU A 186 -1.59 -2.23 8.86
C LEU A 186 -1.41 -1.96 7.36
N LEU A 187 -2.45 -2.14 6.55
CA LEU A 187 -2.39 -1.88 5.11
C LEU A 187 -2.14 -0.42 4.79
N THR A 188 -2.77 0.49 5.53
CA THR A 188 -2.61 1.93 5.35
C THR A 188 -1.15 2.34 5.61
N THR A 189 -0.58 1.90 6.73
CA THR A 189 0.82 2.19 7.08
C THR A 189 1.81 1.51 6.13
N PHE A 190 1.49 0.30 5.63
CA PHE A 190 2.28 -0.36 4.59
C PHE A 190 2.30 0.45 3.28
N LEU A 191 1.14 0.85 2.75
CA LEU A 191 1.06 1.63 1.51
C LEU A 191 1.78 2.97 1.63
N TRP A 192 1.76 3.54 2.83
CA TRP A 192 2.55 4.72 3.17
C TRP A 192 4.06 4.46 3.15
N MET A 193 4.53 3.36 3.74
CA MET A 193 5.94 2.96 3.66
C MET A 193 6.39 2.67 2.21
N ASP A 194 5.51 2.07 1.43
CA ASP A 194 5.77 1.69 0.04
C ASP A 194 5.62 2.85 -0.94
N HIS A 195 5.16 4.01 -0.48
CA HIS A 195 4.83 5.17 -1.30
C HIS A 195 5.92 5.58 -2.31
N PRO A 196 7.23 5.63 -1.96
CA PRO A 196 8.28 5.95 -2.95
C PRO A 196 8.36 4.97 -4.11
N ARG A 197 8.04 3.69 -3.86
CA ARG A 197 7.99 2.68 -4.90
C ARG A 197 6.72 2.85 -5.75
N LEU A 198 5.59 3.19 -5.12
CA LEU A 198 4.34 3.51 -5.81
C LEU A 198 4.50 4.73 -6.74
N GLN A 199 5.16 5.78 -6.26
CA GLN A 199 5.49 7.00 -7.00
C GLN A 199 6.23 6.70 -8.30
N LYS A 200 7.35 5.95 -8.21
CA LYS A 200 8.13 5.56 -9.39
C LYS A 200 7.30 4.81 -10.41
N GLN A 201 6.36 3.97 -9.97
CA GLN A 201 5.46 3.25 -10.87
C GLN A 201 4.44 4.16 -11.55
N LEU A 202 3.88 5.13 -10.82
CA LEU A 202 2.88 6.07 -11.34
C LEU A 202 3.51 7.13 -12.25
N SER A 203 4.72 7.61 -11.94
CA SER A 203 5.45 8.58 -12.78
C SER A 203 5.86 7.99 -14.13
N MET A 204 6.05 6.66 -14.24
CA MET A 204 6.32 6.00 -15.53
C MET A 204 5.07 5.93 -16.44
N VAL A 205 3.86 6.08 -15.89
CA VAL A 205 2.62 6.04 -16.66
C VAL A 205 2.27 7.41 -17.25
N GLY A 206 2.71 8.50 -16.60
CA GLY A 206 2.46 9.89 -17.05
C GLY A 206 3.39 10.42 -18.15
N ASP A 207 4.44 9.68 -18.52
CA ASP A 207 5.45 10.15 -19.50
C ASP A 207 5.18 9.67 -20.94
N GLN A 208 4.00 9.10 -21.20
CA GLN A 208 3.50 8.88 -22.57
C GLN A 208 2.64 10.05 -23.04
N GLY A 209 3.18 11.27 -22.93
CA GLY A 209 2.67 12.39 -23.74
C GLY A 209 2.74 12.04 -25.23
N PRO A 210 1.90 12.68 -26.08
CA PRO A 210 1.94 12.42 -27.52
C PRO A 210 3.38 12.62 -28.01
N ARG A 211 3.96 11.57 -28.60
CA ARG A 211 5.27 11.69 -29.26
C ARG A 211 5.16 12.88 -30.22
N PRO A 212 6.07 13.87 -30.14
CA PRO A 212 6.09 14.94 -31.12
C PRO A 212 6.18 14.30 -32.51
N PRO A 213 5.44 14.83 -33.51
CA PRO A 213 5.48 14.27 -34.85
C PRO A 213 6.93 14.19 -35.30
N GLU A 214 7.34 12.99 -35.75
CA GLU A 214 8.65 12.79 -36.35
C GLU A 214 8.83 13.84 -37.44
N ARG A 215 9.79 14.75 -37.26
CA ARG A 215 10.11 15.73 -38.30
C ARG A 215 10.45 14.94 -39.57
N PRO A 216 9.87 15.29 -40.72
CA PRO A 216 10.20 14.63 -41.97
C PRO A 216 11.71 14.69 -42.16
N ARG A 217 12.32 13.54 -42.40
CA ARG A 217 13.74 13.42 -42.75
C ARG A 217 13.95 14.27 -44.00
N CYS A 218 14.74 15.32 -43.86
CA CYS A 218 15.22 16.11 -44.97
C CYS A 218 16.14 15.19 -45.79
N SER A 219 15.64 14.67 -46.90
CA SER A 219 16.41 13.96 -47.90
C SER A 219 17.34 14.98 -48.54
N SER A 220 18.61 15.03 -48.11
CA SER A 220 19.63 15.73 -48.88
C SER A 220 19.92 14.92 -50.15
N GLU A 221 19.33 15.35 -51.25
CA GLU A 221 19.79 15.02 -52.60
C GLU A 221 21.27 15.37 -52.70
N THR A 222 22.09 14.35 -52.97
CA THR A 222 23.47 14.57 -53.41
C THR A 222 23.47 14.41 -54.92
N GLU A 223 23.53 15.55 -55.61
CA GLU A 223 23.91 15.65 -57.00
C GLU A 223 25.21 14.85 -57.24
N ARG A 224 25.18 13.94 -58.21
CA ARG A 224 26.39 13.48 -58.89
C ARG A 224 26.22 13.75 -60.37
N SER A 225 27.02 14.71 -60.81
CA SER A 225 27.28 15.13 -62.18
C SER A 225 27.76 13.96 -63.05
N LEU A 226 27.30 13.96 -64.31
CA LEU A 226 28.05 13.55 -65.49
C LEU A 226 27.82 14.60 -66.57
#